data_AF-A0A534SPZ8-F1
#
_entry.id   AF-A0A534SPZ8-F1
#
_cell.length_a   1.000
_cell.length_b   1.000
_cell.length_c   1.000
_cell.angle_alpha   90.00
_cell.angle_beta   90.00
_cell.angle_gamma   90.00
#
_symmetry.space_group_name_H-M   'P 1'
#
loop_
_entity.id
_entity.type
_entity.pdbx_description
1 polymer ?
#
loop_
_entity_poly.entity_id
_entity_poly.type
_entity_poly.pdbx_seq_one_letter_code
_entity_poly.pdbx_strand_id
1 'polypeptide(L)'
;MPSRREPLLVLGLVGQYPMAGVAWQAIHYLLGLRRLGWDAYYVEDSGAAPYDPRHGGRTDDPSYSVGYVADVMRRTGFDDRWAYLDLARGETYGLSRSRLDELYREAAGILNLCGATAPRPEHRQGARLLYVETDPVYEQLRIALGAESSAGFLESHDVLFTYGENLGAPDCPVPLERFAWHPTRPPVVLEEWTTPPDPGAIFFTSIASWENKGKDITFRGETYHWSKHVNFLRFLELPQHAAARFELAMDPVDPAVTARLREAGWALVDPAPISRDI
;
A
#
# COMPACT_ATOMS: atom_id res chain seq x y z
N MET A 1 5.81 36.04 -10.01
CA MET A 1 6.29 35.07 -9.00
C MET A 1 5.37 33.87 -9.07
N PRO A 2 5.84 32.61 -9.08
CA PRO A 2 4.91 31.49 -9.02
C PRO A 2 4.13 31.59 -7.71
N SER A 3 2.81 31.35 -7.74
CA SER A 3 2.00 31.22 -6.53
C SER A 3 2.67 30.18 -5.62
N ARG A 4 2.75 30.48 -4.32
CA ARG A 4 3.29 29.55 -3.31
C ARG A 4 2.59 28.20 -3.52
N ARG A 5 3.36 27.12 -3.76
CA ARG A 5 2.81 25.78 -3.90
C ARG A 5 2.11 25.41 -2.58
N GLU A 6 0.90 24.90 -2.67
CA GLU A 6 0.11 24.53 -1.51
C GLU A 6 0.56 23.15 -0.98
N PRO A 7 0.71 22.98 0.34
CA PRO A 7 1.08 21.69 0.92
C PRO A 7 -0.02 20.66 0.72
N LEU A 8 0.38 19.45 0.36
CA LEU A 8 -0.51 18.29 0.27
C LEU A 8 0.21 17.08 0.88
N LEU A 9 -0.41 16.46 1.86
CA LEU A 9 0.20 15.38 2.64
C LEU A 9 -0.30 14.03 2.14
N VAL A 10 0.58 13.05 2.09
CA VAL A 10 0.27 11.65 1.84
C VAL A 10 0.57 10.87 3.10
N LEU A 11 -0.47 10.36 3.77
CA LEU A 11 -0.33 9.41 4.87
C LEU A 11 -0.13 8.02 4.25
N GLY A 12 0.91 7.30 4.67
CA GLY A 12 1.28 6.01 4.07
C GLY A 12 1.77 4.97 5.07
N LEU A 13 2.39 3.90 4.54
CA LEU A 13 2.83 2.72 5.29
C LEU A 13 4.20 2.18 4.82
N VAL A 14 5.03 3.01 4.18
CA VAL A 14 6.37 2.63 3.68
C VAL A 14 7.27 2.09 4.79
N GLY A 15 7.29 2.70 5.97
CA GLY A 15 8.01 2.25 7.16
C GLY A 15 7.26 1.18 7.92
N GLN A 16 5.92 1.25 7.98
CA GLN A 16 5.11 0.18 8.57
C GLN A 16 5.32 -1.17 7.87
N TYR A 17 5.47 -1.16 6.54
CA TYR A 17 5.77 -2.33 5.71
C TYR A 17 6.89 -1.97 4.72
N PRO A 18 8.18 -2.05 5.16
CA PRO A 18 9.35 -1.63 4.38
C PRO A 18 9.68 -2.63 3.27
N MET A 19 8.83 -2.61 2.25
CA MET A 19 8.87 -3.45 1.06
C MET A 19 8.75 -2.56 -0.17
N ALA A 20 9.51 -2.87 -1.22
CA ALA A 20 9.61 -2.09 -2.45
C ALA A 20 8.25 -1.79 -3.09
N GLY A 21 7.33 -2.76 -3.10
CA GLY A 21 5.98 -2.56 -3.64
C GLY A 21 5.16 -1.52 -2.87
N VAL A 22 5.28 -1.47 -1.54
CA VAL A 22 4.61 -0.46 -0.69
C VAL A 22 5.27 0.90 -0.88
N ALA A 23 6.61 0.92 -0.94
CA ALA A 23 7.37 2.14 -1.24
C ALA A 23 6.95 2.73 -2.60
N TRP A 24 6.98 1.94 -3.68
CA TRP A 24 6.62 2.40 -5.03
C TRP A 24 5.19 2.90 -5.14
N GLN A 25 4.26 2.31 -4.38
CA GLN A 25 2.90 2.84 -4.28
C GLN A 25 2.90 4.30 -3.77
N ALA A 26 3.59 4.59 -2.66
CA ALA A 26 3.70 5.95 -2.14
C ALA A 26 4.50 6.89 -3.07
N ILE A 27 5.62 6.40 -3.63
CA ILE A 27 6.48 7.17 -4.54
C ILE A 27 5.70 7.69 -5.74
N HIS A 28 4.87 6.86 -6.38
CA HIS A 28 4.09 7.30 -7.53
C HIS A 28 3.11 8.42 -7.20
N TYR A 29 2.49 8.40 -6.01
CA TYR A 29 1.65 9.51 -5.55
C TYR A 29 2.50 10.77 -5.34
N LEU A 30 3.58 10.68 -4.58
CA LEU A 30 4.44 11.83 -4.26
C LEU A 30 5.00 12.51 -5.53
N LEU A 31 5.53 11.71 -6.45
CA LEU A 31 6.05 12.19 -7.74
C LEU A 31 4.95 12.77 -8.62
N GLY A 32 3.80 12.11 -8.72
CA GLY A 32 2.65 12.59 -9.48
C GLY A 32 2.15 13.94 -8.96
N LEU A 33 2.00 14.06 -7.64
CA LEU A 33 1.59 15.31 -6.98
C LEU A 33 2.60 16.44 -7.22
N ARG A 34 3.90 16.15 -7.10
CA ARG A 34 4.98 17.11 -7.40
C ARG A 34 4.92 17.60 -8.85
N ARG A 35 4.62 16.72 -9.81
CA ARG A 35 4.45 17.07 -11.24
C ARG A 35 3.20 17.91 -11.50
N LEU A 36 2.14 17.70 -10.74
CA LEU A 36 0.94 18.52 -10.77
C LEU A 36 1.14 19.90 -10.09
N GLY A 37 2.31 20.15 -9.49
CA GLY A 37 2.67 21.44 -8.91
C GLY A 37 2.41 21.58 -7.42
N TRP A 38 2.01 20.51 -6.73
CA TRP A 38 1.81 20.52 -5.27
C TRP A 38 3.14 20.51 -4.50
N ASP A 39 3.12 21.05 -3.29
CA ASP A 39 4.19 20.90 -2.32
C ASP A 39 3.95 19.61 -1.52
N ALA A 40 4.29 18.46 -2.11
CA ALA A 40 3.95 17.16 -1.56
C ALA A 40 4.86 16.74 -0.39
N TYR A 41 4.25 16.16 0.65
CA TYR A 41 4.92 15.61 1.84
C TYR A 41 4.44 14.19 2.12
N TYR A 42 5.33 13.36 2.65
CA TYR A 42 5.02 12.01 3.10
C TYR A 42 4.96 11.92 4.62
N VAL A 43 3.96 11.24 5.19
CA VAL A 43 3.84 11.11 6.65
C VAL A 43 3.43 9.71 7.06
N GLU A 44 4.07 9.19 8.10
CA GLU A 44 3.65 7.99 8.82
C GLU A 44 3.39 8.31 10.28
N ASP A 45 2.13 8.28 10.67
CA ASP A 45 1.71 8.66 12.01
C ASP A 45 0.56 7.81 12.55
N SER A 46 0.41 6.60 12.00
CA SER A 46 -0.60 5.64 12.46
C SER A 46 -0.34 5.12 13.87
N GLY A 47 0.92 5.16 14.32
CA GLY A 47 1.37 4.54 15.57
C GLY A 47 1.39 3.01 15.53
N ALA A 48 1.19 2.41 14.36
CA ALA A 48 1.23 0.97 14.21
C ALA A 48 2.67 0.44 14.33
N ALA A 49 2.89 -0.59 15.16
CA ALA A 49 4.19 -1.25 15.24
C ALA A 49 4.58 -1.79 13.85
N PRO A 50 5.77 -1.41 13.32
CA PRO A 50 6.19 -1.76 11.98
C PRO A 50 6.55 -3.23 11.85
N TYR A 51 6.56 -3.72 10.61
CA TYR A 51 7.10 -5.02 10.24
C TYR A 51 8.60 -4.90 9.94
N ASP A 52 9.40 -5.82 10.48
CA ASP A 52 10.82 -5.94 10.16
C ASP A 52 11.06 -7.17 9.25
N PRO A 53 11.35 -6.96 7.96
CA PRO A 53 11.58 -8.03 6.98
C PRO A 53 12.87 -8.82 7.23
N ARG A 54 13.72 -8.41 8.17
CA ARG A 54 14.90 -9.18 8.60
C ARG A 54 14.52 -10.28 9.59
N HIS A 55 13.45 -10.08 10.34
CA HIS A 55 12.97 -11.00 11.39
C HIS A 55 11.64 -11.67 11.03
N GLY A 56 10.99 -11.24 9.94
CA GLY A 56 9.74 -11.86 9.47
C GLY A 56 8.53 -11.53 10.35
N GLY A 57 8.54 -10.41 11.08
CA GLY A 57 7.49 -10.11 12.06
C GLY A 57 7.42 -8.65 12.47
N ARG A 58 6.40 -8.31 13.26
CA ARG A 58 6.26 -6.97 13.85
C ARG A 58 7.29 -6.76 14.94
N THR A 59 7.78 -5.54 15.06
CA THR A 59 8.76 -5.13 16.06
C THR A 59 8.35 -3.81 16.70
N ASP A 60 8.78 -3.59 17.94
CA ASP A 60 8.66 -2.29 18.60
C ASP A 60 9.85 -1.38 18.29
N ASP A 61 10.91 -1.86 17.63
CA ASP A 61 12.06 -1.03 17.22
C ASP A 61 11.83 -0.44 15.82
N PRO A 62 11.64 0.88 15.68
CA PRO A 62 11.39 1.51 14.38
C PRO A 62 12.67 1.79 13.59
N SER A 63 13.87 1.49 14.12
CA SER A 63 15.15 1.92 13.54
C SER A 63 15.31 1.53 12.06
N TYR A 64 14.93 0.30 11.71
CA TYR A 64 14.97 -0.18 10.33
C TYR A 64 13.94 0.55 9.44
N SER A 65 12.70 0.66 9.91
CA SER A 65 11.62 1.34 9.20
C SER A 65 11.92 2.81 8.94
N VAL A 66 12.41 3.52 9.96
CA VAL A 66 12.84 4.93 9.84
C VAL A 66 13.99 5.06 8.86
N GLY A 67 15.00 4.19 8.94
CA GLY A 67 16.12 4.17 8.00
C GLY A 67 15.67 3.89 6.56
N TYR A 68 14.71 2.98 6.39
CA TYR A 68 14.13 2.66 5.09
C TYR A 68 13.34 3.82 4.49
N VAL A 69 12.44 4.45 5.27
CA VAL A 69 11.71 5.65 4.83
C VAL A 69 12.70 6.77 4.46
N ALA A 70 13.70 7.03 5.29
CA ALA A 70 14.72 8.03 5.00
C ALA A 70 15.47 7.75 3.69
N ASP A 71 15.83 6.49 3.41
CA ASP A 71 16.46 6.07 2.15
C ASP A 71 15.55 6.32 0.93
N VAL A 72 14.31 5.86 1.02
CA VAL A 72 13.29 6.01 -0.03
C VAL A 72 13.06 7.49 -0.35
N MET A 73 12.85 8.31 0.68
CA MET A 73 12.57 9.74 0.51
C MET A 73 13.78 10.47 -0.06
N ARG A 74 15.00 10.15 0.38
CA ARG A 74 16.22 10.73 -0.17
C ARG A 74 16.41 10.40 -1.66
N ARG A 75 16.24 9.13 -2.06
CA ARG A 75 16.42 8.67 -3.45
C ARG A 75 15.41 9.27 -4.42
N THR A 76 14.22 9.62 -3.93
CA THR A 76 13.13 10.16 -4.76
C THR A 76 13.00 11.70 -4.69
N GLY A 77 13.90 12.35 -3.94
CA GLY A 77 14.00 13.80 -3.83
C GLY A 77 12.97 14.42 -2.87
N PHE A 78 12.68 13.73 -1.77
CA PHE A 78 11.82 14.12 -0.66
C PHE A 78 12.55 14.08 0.70
N ASP A 79 13.89 14.14 0.71
CA ASP A 79 14.73 14.04 1.92
C ASP A 79 14.30 14.98 3.05
N ASP A 80 13.86 16.19 2.70
CA ASP A 80 13.40 17.25 3.60
C ASP A 80 11.87 17.32 3.76
N ARG A 81 11.14 16.29 3.30
CA ARG A 81 9.67 16.33 3.07
C ARG A 81 8.94 15.10 3.59
N TRP A 82 9.46 14.50 4.66
CA TRP A 82 8.83 13.34 5.27
C TRP A 82 8.83 13.42 6.79
N ALA A 83 7.85 12.76 7.41
CA ALA A 83 7.80 12.58 8.85
C ALA A 83 7.41 11.14 9.21
N TYR A 84 8.04 10.58 10.24
CA TYR A 84 7.64 9.32 10.87
C TYR A 84 7.48 9.52 12.36
N LEU A 85 6.31 9.19 12.90
CA LEU A 85 5.96 9.37 14.30
C LEU A 85 5.95 8.02 15.01
N ASP A 86 6.97 7.80 15.85
CA ASP A 86 6.93 6.72 16.83
C ASP A 86 6.11 7.20 18.04
N LEU A 87 4.79 6.98 17.97
CA LEU A 87 3.88 7.36 19.05
C LEU A 87 4.14 6.59 20.35
N ALA A 88 4.76 5.40 20.30
CA ALA A 88 5.07 4.62 21.49
C ALA A 88 6.22 5.24 22.29
N ARG A 89 7.22 5.81 21.61
CA ARG A 89 8.35 6.53 22.25
C ARG A 89 8.15 8.04 22.33
N GLY A 90 7.14 8.59 21.65
CA GLY A 90 6.95 10.03 21.54
C GLY A 90 8.02 10.72 20.69
N GLU A 91 8.61 9.97 19.75
CA GLU A 91 9.68 10.46 18.88
C GLU A 91 9.15 10.80 17.48
N THR A 92 9.82 11.74 16.82
CA THR A 92 9.50 12.15 15.45
C THR A 92 10.79 12.21 14.65
N TYR A 93 10.77 11.58 13.48
CA TYR A 93 11.90 11.48 12.56
C TYR A 93 11.58 12.19 11.25
N GLY A 94 12.61 12.67 10.55
CA GLY A 94 12.46 13.53 9.37
C GLY A 94 12.18 14.97 9.78
N LEU A 95 11.01 15.49 9.43
CA LEU A 95 10.54 16.80 9.88
C LEU A 95 10.40 16.89 11.40
N SER A 96 10.55 18.08 11.96
CA SER A 96 10.23 18.30 13.38
C SER A 96 8.73 18.15 13.62
N ARG A 97 8.35 17.76 14.85
CA ARG A 97 6.94 17.69 15.25
C ARG A 97 6.20 19.02 15.04
N SER A 98 6.84 20.14 15.40
CA SER A 98 6.26 21.48 15.20
C SER A 98 5.98 21.78 13.73
N ARG A 99 6.87 21.37 12.82
CA ARG A 99 6.68 21.58 11.38
C ARG A 99 5.57 20.70 10.83
N LEU A 100 5.45 19.46 11.30
CA LEU A 100 4.32 18.59 10.93
C LEU A 100 2.98 19.18 11.42
N ASP A 101 2.92 19.66 12.66
CA ASP A 101 1.71 20.27 13.20
C ASP A 101 1.30 21.55 12.42
N GLU A 102 2.27 22.32 11.92
CA GLU A 102 2.02 23.42 10.97
C GLU A 102 1.44 22.92 9.64
N LEU A 103 2.05 21.88 9.07
CA LEU A 103 1.58 21.29 7.81
C LEU A 103 0.14 20.80 7.92
N TYR A 104 -0.24 20.16 9.03
CA TYR A 104 -1.63 19.74 9.25
C TYR A 104 -2.63 20.91 9.28
N ARG A 105 -2.22 22.10 9.72
CA ARG A 105 -3.07 23.31 9.71
C ARG A 105 -3.13 23.97 8.34
N GLU A 106 -2.03 23.98 7.59
CA GLU A 106 -1.89 24.74 6.34
C GLU A 106 -2.19 23.94 5.07
N ALA A 107 -2.25 22.61 5.16
CA ALA A 107 -2.43 21.77 3.99
C ALA A 107 -3.74 22.02 3.25
N ALA A 108 -3.69 22.03 1.92
CA ALA A 108 -4.88 22.06 1.08
C ALA A 108 -5.66 20.74 1.16
N GLY A 109 -4.96 19.62 1.38
CA GLY A 109 -5.56 18.30 1.51
C GLY A 109 -4.60 17.27 2.09
N ILE A 110 -5.18 16.18 2.62
CA ILE A 110 -4.48 15.03 3.16
C ILE A 110 -5.02 13.79 2.47
N LEU A 111 -4.14 13.02 1.82
CA LEU A 111 -4.46 11.75 1.19
C LEU A 111 -4.07 10.62 2.14
N ASN A 112 -5.06 9.94 2.69
CA ASN A 112 -4.88 8.73 3.47
C ASN A 112 -4.79 7.52 2.53
N LEU A 113 -3.58 7.21 2.08
CA LEU A 113 -3.33 6.13 1.12
C LEU A 113 -3.45 4.78 1.81
N CYS A 114 -4.23 3.85 1.23
CA CYS A 114 -4.52 2.52 1.79
C CYS A 114 -5.22 2.56 3.15
N GLY A 115 -5.67 3.72 3.61
CA GLY A 115 -6.23 3.88 4.95
C GLY A 115 -5.16 3.72 6.03
N ALA A 116 -3.93 4.12 5.72
CA ALA A 116 -2.75 4.08 6.58
C ALA A 116 -3.00 4.46 8.03
N THR A 117 -3.71 5.57 8.20
CA THR A 117 -3.87 6.22 9.50
C THR A 117 -5.35 6.34 9.82
N ALA A 118 -5.76 5.89 11.00
CA ALA A 118 -7.07 6.23 11.53
C ALA A 118 -7.12 7.76 11.79
N PRO A 119 -8.05 8.51 11.17
CA PRO A 119 -8.06 9.97 11.31
C PRO A 119 -8.20 10.45 12.76
N ARG A 120 -7.36 11.43 13.14
CA ARG A 120 -7.32 12.05 14.48
C ARG A 120 -7.66 13.55 14.39
N PRO A 121 -7.97 14.23 15.52
CA PRO A 121 -8.30 15.66 15.52
C PRO A 121 -7.24 16.57 14.86
N GLU A 122 -5.97 16.20 14.92
CA GLU A 122 -4.88 16.92 14.27
C GLU A 122 -4.95 16.88 12.73
N HIS A 123 -5.56 15.86 12.12
CA HIS A 123 -5.78 15.81 10.67
C HIS A 123 -7.00 16.66 10.24
N ARG A 124 -7.76 17.19 11.20
CA ARG A 124 -9.01 17.92 10.97
C ARG A 124 -8.89 19.39 11.36
N GLN A 125 -7.83 20.03 10.89
CA GLN A 125 -7.52 21.43 11.18
C GLN A 125 -7.95 22.41 10.07
N GLY A 126 -8.47 21.91 8.95
CA GLY A 126 -8.95 22.72 7.83
C GLY A 126 -8.80 22.06 6.46
N ALA A 127 -7.84 21.14 6.33
CA ALA A 127 -7.64 20.33 5.13
C ALA A 127 -8.80 19.37 4.87
N ARG A 128 -9.11 19.12 3.59
CA ARG A 128 -9.96 17.98 3.21
C ARG A 128 -9.18 16.68 3.40
N LEU A 129 -9.81 15.69 4.02
CA LEU A 129 -9.24 14.37 4.24
C LEU A 129 -9.81 13.36 3.25
N LEU A 130 -8.95 12.85 2.36
CA LEU A 130 -9.31 11.96 1.28
C LEU A 130 -8.86 10.55 1.63
N TYR A 131 -9.77 9.58 1.63
CA TYR A 131 -9.38 8.17 1.66
C TYR A 131 -9.08 7.72 0.23
N VAL A 132 -7.95 7.05 0.00
CA VAL A 132 -7.68 6.32 -1.24
C VAL A 132 -7.63 4.82 -0.92
N GLU A 133 -8.73 4.14 -1.19
CA GLU A 133 -8.85 2.70 -1.05
C GLU A 133 -8.11 2.00 -2.20
N THR A 134 -7.06 1.26 -1.86
CA THR A 134 -6.25 0.53 -2.84
C THR A 134 -6.66 -0.94 -2.99
N ASP A 135 -7.35 -1.48 -2.00
CA ASP A 135 -7.86 -2.86 -1.95
C ASP A 135 -9.39 -2.82 -1.79
N PRO A 136 -10.15 -2.64 -2.88
CA PRO A 136 -11.61 -2.56 -2.83
C PRO A 136 -12.27 -3.87 -2.43
N VAL A 137 -13.59 -3.83 -2.25
CA VAL A 137 -14.51 -4.91 -1.83
C VAL A 137 -14.57 -5.11 -0.33
N TYR A 138 -13.43 -5.14 0.38
CA TYR A 138 -13.42 -5.52 1.80
C TYR A 138 -14.23 -4.58 2.68
N GLU A 139 -14.00 -3.27 2.62
CA GLU A 139 -14.74 -2.31 3.44
C GLU A 139 -16.22 -2.26 3.05
N GLN A 140 -16.54 -2.32 1.75
CA GLN A 140 -17.93 -2.33 1.27
C GLN A 140 -18.72 -3.51 1.85
N LEU A 141 -18.13 -4.71 1.84
CA LEU A 141 -18.75 -5.90 2.43
C LEU A 141 -18.88 -5.77 3.96
N ARG A 142 -17.88 -5.20 4.64
CA ARG A 142 -17.97 -4.94 6.09
C ARG A 142 -19.12 -3.98 6.43
N ILE A 143 -19.32 -2.91 5.64
CA ILE A 143 -20.46 -2.01 5.84
C ILE A 143 -21.78 -2.74 5.63
N ALA A 144 -21.90 -3.54 4.57
CA ALA A 144 -23.12 -4.32 4.30
C ALA A 144 -23.43 -5.37 5.39
N LEU A 145 -22.40 -5.84 6.10
CA LEU A 145 -22.52 -6.71 7.27
C LEU A 145 -22.73 -5.95 8.59
N GLY A 146 -22.86 -4.63 8.55
CA GLY A 146 -23.15 -3.79 9.72
C GLY A 146 -21.94 -3.49 10.61
N ALA A 147 -20.71 -3.56 10.08
CA ALA A 147 -19.51 -3.27 10.87
C ALA A 147 -19.37 -1.77 11.19
N GLU A 148 -19.71 -1.39 12.42
CA GLU A 148 -19.64 0.01 12.88
C GLU A 148 -18.23 0.59 12.85
N SER A 149 -17.18 -0.21 13.08
CA SER A 149 -15.80 0.26 13.04
C SER A 149 -15.38 0.72 11.63
N SER A 150 -15.81 -0.03 10.60
CA SER A 150 -15.62 0.35 9.20
C SER A 150 -16.44 1.59 8.86
N ALA A 151 -17.69 1.66 9.34
CA ALA A 151 -18.54 2.82 9.11
C ALA A 151 -17.93 4.10 9.69
N GLY A 152 -17.49 4.06 10.95
CA GLY A 152 -16.83 5.19 11.61
C GLY A 152 -15.52 5.57 10.94
N PHE A 153 -14.74 4.60 10.45
CA PHE A 153 -13.53 4.88 9.67
C PHE A 153 -13.85 5.60 8.36
N LEU A 154 -14.81 5.12 7.56
CA LEU A 154 -15.18 5.77 6.30
C LEU A 154 -15.81 7.16 6.53
N GLU A 155 -16.72 7.29 7.51
CA GLU A 155 -17.30 8.57 7.94
C GLU A 155 -16.26 9.56 8.48
N SER A 156 -15.08 9.05 8.84
CA SER A 156 -14.01 9.91 9.31
C SER A 156 -13.28 10.68 8.18
N HIS A 157 -13.59 10.40 6.92
CA HIS A 157 -13.04 11.05 5.73
C HIS A 157 -14.09 11.93 5.03
N ASP A 158 -13.63 12.98 4.34
CA ASP A 158 -14.51 13.87 3.57
C ASP A 158 -14.87 13.29 2.20
N VAL A 159 -13.92 12.60 1.56
CA VAL A 159 -14.06 12.06 0.20
C VAL A 159 -13.44 10.67 0.14
N LEU A 160 -14.15 9.72 -0.47
CA LEU A 160 -13.70 8.34 -0.60
C LEU A 160 -13.36 8.04 -2.06
N PHE A 161 -12.08 7.81 -2.34
CA PHE A 161 -11.60 7.29 -3.62
C PHE A 161 -11.34 5.79 -3.52
N THR A 162 -11.45 5.09 -4.65
CA THR A 162 -11.24 3.64 -4.71
C THR A 162 -10.63 3.21 -6.03
N TYR A 163 -9.78 2.17 -6.01
CA TYR A 163 -9.35 1.46 -7.23
C TYR A 163 -10.44 0.51 -7.78
N GLY A 164 -11.57 0.35 -7.08
CA GLY A 164 -12.71 -0.41 -7.55
C GLY A 164 -13.47 0.32 -8.66
N GLU A 165 -12.95 0.35 -9.88
CA GLU A 165 -13.54 1.09 -11.01
C GLU A 165 -14.98 0.66 -11.36
N ASN A 166 -15.35 -0.59 -11.03
CA ASN A 166 -16.69 -1.12 -11.28
C ASN A 166 -17.68 -0.85 -10.13
N LEU A 167 -17.24 -0.30 -8.99
CA LEU A 167 -18.11 -0.07 -7.85
C LEU A 167 -19.26 0.88 -8.23
N GLY A 168 -20.50 0.42 -8.02
CA GLY A 168 -21.72 1.14 -8.40
C GLY A 168 -22.20 0.90 -9.84
N ALA A 169 -21.46 0.14 -10.65
CA ALA A 169 -21.95 -0.30 -11.95
C ALA A 169 -23.13 -1.28 -11.78
N PRO A 170 -24.12 -1.32 -12.71
CA PRO A 170 -25.29 -2.19 -12.58
C PRO A 170 -25.00 -3.69 -12.48
N ASP A 171 -23.86 -4.13 -13.03
CA ASP A 171 -23.36 -5.49 -13.03
C ASP A 171 -22.35 -5.77 -11.90
N CYS A 172 -22.04 -4.79 -11.05
CA CYS A 172 -21.19 -4.97 -9.89
C CYS A 172 -22.01 -5.40 -8.67
N PRO A 173 -21.81 -6.61 -8.13
CA PRO A 173 -22.61 -7.13 -7.02
C PRO A 173 -22.21 -6.54 -5.65
N VAL A 174 -21.15 -5.73 -5.59
CA VAL A 174 -20.60 -5.19 -4.35
C VAL A 174 -21.49 -4.04 -3.87
N PRO A 175 -22.09 -4.13 -2.68
CA PRO A 175 -22.98 -3.09 -2.15
C PRO A 175 -22.20 -1.83 -1.75
N LEU A 176 -22.67 -0.65 -2.15
CA LEU A 176 -22.07 0.64 -1.71
C LEU A 176 -22.70 1.20 -0.43
N GLU A 177 -23.89 0.68 -0.07
CA GLU A 177 -24.66 1.12 1.09
C GLU A 177 -24.89 2.65 1.07
N ARG A 178 -24.44 3.37 2.10
CA ARG A 178 -24.61 4.82 2.25
C ARG A 178 -23.43 5.67 1.77
N PHE A 179 -22.37 5.05 1.26
CA PHE A 179 -21.11 5.74 0.94
C PHE A 179 -20.99 6.03 -0.55
N ALA A 180 -20.58 7.26 -0.88
CA ALA A 180 -20.25 7.66 -2.24
C ALA A 180 -18.77 7.41 -2.51
N TRP A 181 -18.48 6.57 -3.51
CA TRP A 181 -17.12 6.21 -3.90
C TRP A 181 -16.76 6.83 -5.26
N HIS A 182 -15.58 7.44 -5.33
CA HIS A 182 -15.03 8.01 -6.55
C HIS A 182 -13.98 7.05 -7.13
N PRO A 183 -14.25 6.42 -8.29
CA PRO A 183 -13.28 5.52 -8.90
C PRO A 183 -12.04 6.29 -9.34
N THR A 184 -10.88 5.70 -9.13
CA THR A 184 -9.57 6.19 -9.57
C THR A 184 -8.65 5.01 -9.91
N ARG A 185 -7.44 5.30 -10.36
CA ARG A 185 -6.41 4.31 -10.70
C ARG A 185 -5.13 4.60 -9.93
N PRO A 186 -4.31 3.57 -9.63
CA PRO A 186 -2.97 3.81 -9.11
C PRO A 186 -2.18 4.66 -10.11
N PRO A 187 -1.58 5.79 -9.67
CA PRO A 187 -0.67 6.53 -10.52
C PRO A 187 0.56 5.68 -10.80
N VAL A 188 1.10 5.78 -12.01
CA VAL A 188 2.37 5.15 -12.40
C VAL A 188 3.23 6.20 -13.08
N VAL A 189 4.41 6.45 -12.53
CA VAL A 189 5.37 7.40 -13.06
C VAL A 189 6.40 6.65 -13.88
N LEU A 190 6.11 6.51 -15.18
CA LEU A 190 6.86 5.62 -16.09
C LEU A 190 8.33 5.98 -16.24
N GLU A 191 8.71 7.24 -16.06
CA GLU A 191 10.10 7.70 -16.20
C GLU A 191 11.00 7.19 -15.08
N GLU A 192 10.45 6.68 -13.98
CA GLU A 192 11.24 6.01 -12.95
C GLU A 192 11.65 4.59 -13.39
N TRP A 193 10.94 3.97 -14.36
CA TRP A 193 11.26 2.63 -14.89
C TRP A 193 12.34 2.70 -15.95
N THR A 194 13.56 3.00 -15.49
CA THR A 194 14.74 3.21 -16.36
C THR A 194 15.49 1.92 -16.69
N THR A 195 15.23 0.82 -15.97
CA THR A 195 15.89 -0.47 -16.18
C THR A 195 15.45 -1.08 -17.51
N PRO A 196 16.34 -1.27 -18.49
CA PRO A 196 15.98 -1.92 -19.74
C PRO A 196 15.66 -3.40 -19.51
N PRO A 197 14.79 -4.01 -20.33
CA PRO A 197 14.58 -5.44 -20.31
C PRO A 197 15.92 -6.17 -20.51
N ASP A 198 16.19 -7.18 -19.69
CA ASP A 198 17.34 -8.05 -19.88
C ASP A 198 17.09 -8.97 -21.09
N PRO A 199 17.86 -8.89 -22.18
CA PRO A 199 17.69 -9.76 -23.34
C PRO A 199 18.00 -11.23 -23.03
N GLY A 200 18.69 -11.50 -21.91
CA GLY A 200 18.93 -12.84 -21.37
C GLY A 200 17.82 -13.35 -20.46
N ALA A 201 16.77 -12.56 -20.19
CA ALA A 201 15.66 -13.00 -19.36
C ALA A 201 14.87 -14.13 -20.05
N ILE A 202 14.92 -15.32 -19.43
CA ILE A 202 14.24 -16.53 -19.93
C ILE A 202 13.00 -16.89 -19.13
N PHE A 203 12.76 -16.21 -18.01
CA PHE A 203 11.64 -16.48 -17.12
C PHE A 203 10.56 -15.42 -17.25
N PHE A 204 9.31 -15.86 -17.27
CA PHE A 204 8.17 -15.05 -16.88
C PHE A 204 8.10 -15.02 -15.35
N THR A 205 8.32 -13.85 -14.77
CA THR A 205 8.49 -13.70 -13.32
C THR A 205 7.24 -13.16 -12.64
N SER A 206 6.99 -13.56 -11.40
CA SER A 206 6.03 -12.89 -10.52
C SER A 206 6.50 -12.92 -9.06
N ILE A 207 5.94 -12.04 -8.24
CA ILE A 207 6.23 -11.94 -6.80
C ILE A 207 4.93 -11.82 -6.01
N ALA A 208 4.78 -12.61 -4.96
CA ALA A 208 3.60 -12.55 -4.10
C ALA A 208 3.85 -13.25 -2.76
N SER A 209 3.10 -12.86 -1.73
CA SER A 209 2.91 -13.72 -0.57
C SER A 209 1.99 -14.89 -0.92
N TRP A 210 2.30 -16.10 -0.46
CA TRP A 210 1.49 -17.29 -0.74
C TRP A 210 0.18 -17.26 0.03
N GLU A 211 0.30 -17.23 1.35
CA GLU A 211 -0.80 -17.22 2.29
C GLU A 211 -0.86 -15.93 3.09
N ASN A 212 -2.03 -15.32 3.09
CA ASN A 212 -2.40 -14.24 4.00
C ASN A 212 -3.59 -14.71 4.85
N LYS A 213 -3.74 -14.12 6.05
CA LYS A 213 -4.77 -14.48 7.04
C LYS A 213 -5.39 -13.22 7.63
N GLY A 214 -6.63 -13.35 8.12
CA GLY A 214 -7.25 -12.35 8.99
C GLY A 214 -8.18 -11.34 8.30
N LYS A 215 -8.30 -11.36 6.97
CA LYS A 215 -9.28 -10.52 6.23
C LYS A 215 -10.21 -11.32 5.30
N ASP A 216 -10.33 -12.64 5.51
CA ASP A 216 -11.38 -13.41 4.84
C ASP A 216 -12.75 -12.86 5.27
N ILE A 217 -13.69 -12.77 4.33
CA ILE A 217 -15.02 -12.23 4.57
C ILE A 217 -16.07 -13.09 3.87
N THR A 218 -17.08 -13.53 4.61
CA THR A 218 -18.21 -14.28 4.06
C THR A 218 -19.38 -13.34 3.84
N PHE A 219 -19.86 -13.28 2.60
CA PHE A 219 -21.00 -12.45 2.22
C PHE A 219 -21.94 -13.27 1.34
N ARG A 220 -23.23 -13.30 1.71
CA ARG A 220 -24.29 -14.04 0.99
C ARG A 220 -23.94 -15.53 0.69
N GLY A 221 -23.25 -16.18 1.62
CA GLY A 221 -22.88 -17.59 1.52
C GLY A 221 -21.60 -17.88 0.72
N GLU A 222 -20.96 -16.86 0.15
CA GLU A 222 -19.67 -16.97 -0.52
C GLU A 222 -18.56 -16.41 0.38
N THR A 223 -17.39 -17.05 0.40
CA THR A 223 -16.22 -16.57 1.15
C THR A 223 -15.20 -15.96 0.20
N TYR A 224 -14.90 -14.69 0.42
CA TYR A 224 -13.86 -13.94 -0.27
C TYR A 224 -12.58 -14.09 0.55
N HIS A 225 -11.63 -14.86 0.01
CA HIS A 225 -10.36 -15.14 0.69
C HIS A 225 -9.36 -14.00 0.48
N TRP A 226 -8.79 -13.48 1.57
CA TRP A 226 -7.65 -12.57 1.53
C TRP A 226 -6.36 -13.38 1.50
N SER A 227 -6.19 -14.19 0.46
CA SER A 227 -5.04 -15.07 0.30
C SER A 227 -4.82 -15.40 -1.17
N LYS A 228 -3.57 -15.35 -1.64
CA LYS A 228 -3.25 -15.46 -3.08
C LYS A 228 -3.23 -16.91 -3.56
N HIS A 229 -2.84 -17.86 -2.70
CA HIS A 229 -2.71 -19.27 -3.05
C HIS A 229 -4.00 -19.88 -3.63
N VAL A 230 -5.17 -19.49 -3.15
CA VAL A 230 -6.47 -20.04 -3.61
C VAL A 230 -6.62 -19.87 -5.12
N ASN A 231 -6.29 -18.70 -5.64
CA ASN A 231 -6.32 -18.44 -7.08
C ASN A 231 -5.09 -18.98 -7.78
N PHE A 232 -3.91 -18.89 -7.16
CA PHE A 232 -2.68 -19.38 -7.75
C PHE A 232 -2.73 -20.89 -8.05
N LEU A 233 -3.33 -21.69 -7.17
CA LEU A 233 -3.50 -23.13 -7.35
C LEU A 233 -4.27 -23.51 -8.63
N ARG A 234 -5.13 -22.62 -9.14
CA ARG A 234 -5.85 -22.82 -10.41
C ARG A 234 -4.93 -22.75 -11.63
N PHE A 235 -3.77 -22.13 -11.47
CA PHE A 235 -2.74 -21.98 -12.50
C PHE A 235 -1.51 -22.86 -12.22
N LEU A 236 -1.60 -23.78 -11.26
CA LEU A 236 -0.46 -24.59 -10.85
C LEU A 236 0.21 -25.33 -12.02
N GLU A 237 -0.58 -25.85 -12.96
CA GLU A 237 -0.09 -26.62 -14.11
C GLU A 237 0.35 -25.74 -15.29
N LEU A 238 0.28 -24.41 -15.18
CA LEU A 238 0.62 -23.49 -16.27
C LEU A 238 1.99 -23.76 -16.93
N PRO A 239 3.09 -24.08 -16.20
CA PRO A 239 4.37 -24.38 -16.83
C PRO A 239 4.36 -25.64 -17.72
N GLN A 240 3.40 -26.54 -17.54
CA GLN A 240 3.24 -27.75 -18.36
C GLN A 240 2.49 -27.46 -19.68
N HIS A 241 1.78 -26.34 -19.73
CA HIS A 241 0.94 -25.96 -20.88
C HIS A 241 1.50 -24.79 -21.69
N ALA A 242 2.66 -24.24 -21.30
CA ALA A 242 3.28 -23.11 -21.98
C ALA A 242 4.77 -23.37 -22.25
N ALA A 243 5.28 -22.82 -23.36
CA ALA A 243 6.70 -22.90 -23.70
C ALA A 243 7.58 -21.96 -22.84
N ALA A 244 6.97 -20.96 -22.19
CA ALA A 244 7.66 -20.05 -21.30
C ALA A 244 8.11 -20.78 -20.03
N ARG A 245 9.26 -20.37 -19.48
CA ARG A 245 9.69 -20.81 -18.15
C ARG A 245 9.15 -19.82 -17.14
N PHE A 246 8.74 -20.29 -15.96
CA PHE A 246 8.16 -19.42 -14.94
C PHE A 246 9.00 -19.45 -13.68
N GLU A 247 9.20 -18.27 -13.09
CA GLU A 247 9.89 -18.10 -11.82
C GLU A 247 9.02 -17.28 -10.87
N LEU A 248 8.89 -17.75 -9.63
CA LEU A 248 8.11 -17.07 -8.60
C LEU A 248 8.94 -16.77 -7.39
N ALA A 249 8.90 -15.51 -6.98
CA ALA A 249 9.38 -15.06 -5.71
C ALA A 249 8.22 -15.14 -4.69
N MET A 250 8.21 -16.15 -3.81
CA MET A 250 7.10 -16.37 -2.87
C MET A 250 7.52 -16.67 -1.44
N ASP A 251 6.91 -15.99 -0.48
CA ASP A 251 7.14 -16.14 0.96
C ASP A 251 5.87 -15.77 1.75
N PRO A 252 5.47 -16.52 2.79
CA PRO A 252 6.00 -17.82 3.21
C PRO A 252 5.44 -18.98 2.38
N VAL A 253 6.29 -19.94 2.05
CA VAL A 253 5.89 -21.19 1.41
C VAL A 253 6.43 -22.34 2.24
N ASP A 254 5.55 -23.24 2.70
CA ASP A 254 6.00 -24.41 3.44
C ASP A 254 6.74 -25.42 2.50
N PRO A 255 7.52 -26.37 3.05
CA PRO A 255 8.28 -27.30 2.23
C PRO A 255 7.43 -28.19 1.31
N ALA A 256 6.19 -28.53 1.70
CA ALA A 256 5.30 -29.35 0.89
C ALA A 256 4.74 -28.56 -0.29
N VAL A 257 4.35 -27.30 -0.08
CA VAL A 257 3.94 -26.40 -1.16
C VAL A 257 5.11 -26.13 -2.11
N THR A 258 6.31 -25.92 -1.57
CA THR A 258 7.54 -25.73 -2.36
C THR A 258 7.78 -26.93 -3.29
N ALA A 259 7.68 -28.15 -2.75
CA ALA A 259 7.84 -29.37 -3.54
C ALA A 259 6.79 -29.45 -4.66
N ARG A 260 5.52 -29.22 -4.33
CA ARG A 260 4.41 -29.24 -5.30
C ARG A 260 4.57 -28.23 -6.43
N LEU A 261 5.03 -27.02 -6.12
CA LEU A 261 5.30 -25.98 -7.13
C LEU A 261 6.44 -26.40 -8.07
N ARG A 262 7.53 -26.94 -7.53
CA ARG A 262 8.66 -27.42 -8.33
C ARG A 262 8.28 -28.61 -9.21
N GLU A 263 7.51 -29.56 -8.68
CA GLU A 263 6.97 -30.69 -9.44
C GLU A 263 6.08 -30.23 -10.60
N ALA A 264 5.34 -29.14 -10.41
CA ALA A 264 4.53 -28.54 -11.47
C ALA A 264 5.33 -27.70 -12.48
N GLY A 265 6.66 -27.56 -12.30
CA GLY A 265 7.55 -26.89 -13.23
C GLY A 265 7.89 -25.43 -12.91
N TRP A 266 7.52 -24.94 -11.72
CA TRP A 266 7.85 -23.57 -11.29
C TRP A 266 9.27 -23.49 -10.71
N ALA A 267 10.04 -22.51 -11.17
CA ALA A 267 11.24 -22.07 -10.45
C ALA A 267 10.81 -21.18 -9.27
N LEU A 268 11.48 -21.33 -8.13
CA LEU A 268 11.20 -20.56 -6.92
C LEU A 268 12.46 -19.85 -6.45
N VAL A 269 12.32 -18.57 -6.11
CA VAL A 269 13.39 -17.71 -5.60
C VAL A 269 12.95 -17.00 -4.32
N ASP A 270 13.92 -16.55 -3.53
CA ASP A 270 13.65 -15.80 -2.31
C ASP A 270 13.13 -14.38 -2.67
N PRO A 271 11.92 -13.99 -2.23
CA PRO A 271 11.39 -12.64 -2.48
C PRO A 271 12.03 -11.56 -1.62
N ALA A 272 12.72 -11.91 -0.53
CA ALA A 272 13.30 -10.92 0.39
C ALA A 272 14.32 -9.99 -0.30
N PRO A 273 15.33 -10.47 -1.05
CA PRO A 273 16.26 -9.57 -1.75
C PRO A 273 15.56 -8.72 -2.82
N ILE A 274 14.53 -9.26 -3.47
CA ILE A 274 13.77 -8.56 -4.54
C ILE A 274 12.89 -7.45 -3.95
N SER A 275 12.35 -7.67 -2.75
CA SER A 275 11.39 -6.77 -2.11
C SER A 275 12.05 -5.68 -1.25
N ARG A 276 13.38 -5.65 -1.13
CA ARG A 276 14.10 -4.74 -0.23
C ARG A 276 14.58 -3.46 -0.88
N ASP A 277 14.66 -3.37 -2.20
CA ASP A 277 15.22 -2.20 -2.90
C ASP A 277 14.19 -1.55 -3.82
N ILE A 278 14.25 -0.23 -3.97
CA ILE A 278 13.37 0.55 -4.86
C ILE A 278 14.01 0.86 -6.20
#